data_AF-A0A846ASJ8-F1
#
_entry.id   AF-A0A846ASJ8-F1
#
_cell.length_a   1.000
_cell.length_b   1.000
_cell.length_c   1.000
_cell.angle_alpha   90.00
_cell.angle_beta   90.00
_cell.angle_gamma   90.00
#
_symmetry.space_group_name_H-M   'P 1'
#
loop_
_entity.id
_entity.type
_entity.pdbx_description
1 polymer ?
#
loop_
_entity_poly.entity_id
_entity_poly.type
_entity_poly.pdbx_seq_one_letter_code
_entity_poly.pdbx_strand_id
1 'polypeptide(L)'
;FSVSDRDGRYRATDLDYAINNFKPITIQVFRREHKQDNWYVHLATYIQEIPVVYTRKNGCLGIDFNAESISVAYVKWDGNIEYLEEIPYKWKNQTTGQRQASMRNIVCQVVKLAEFFECAIAIESLDFTLKKSKMSEESKVYNEMLSNLSTGIFREAILSRCRRFGVELIKVNPAFTSVIGMINYMAKYGLNSGTAAALVIGRRALKLSEKIPQCLLRPEDVNKHDWSHWRRVASFIKLHRIRRTQLFQWRKALEGILTHSLWAEHQLSVQVHIETGE
;
A
#
# COMPACT_ATOMS: atom_id res chain seq x y z
N PHE A 1 25.24 -11.98 29.94
CA PHE A 1 23.80 -11.68 30.06
C PHE A 1 23.09 -12.33 28.88
N SER A 2 22.36 -13.42 29.10
CA SER A 2 21.53 -13.99 28.03
C SER A 2 20.19 -13.24 27.98
N VAL A 3 20.01 -12.40 26.97
CA VAL A 3 18.74 -11.70 26.74
C VAL A 3 17.83 -12.64 25.97
N SER A 4 16.89 -13.29 26.67
CA SER A 4 15.79 -14.00 26.01
C SER A 4 14.83 -12.96 25.41
N ASP A 5 14.97 -12.70 24.11
CA ASP A 5 14.18 -11.72 23.37
C ASP A 5 12.74 -12.23 23.18
N ARG A 6 11.86 -11.94 24.15
CA ARG A 6 10.44 -12.31 24.05
C ARG A 6 9.64 -11.46 23.06
N ASP A 7 10.14 -10.33 22.56
CA ASP A 7 9.28 -9.35 21.86
C ASP A 7 9.96 -8.53 20.74
N GLY A 8 11.06 -9.03 20.16
CA GLY A 8 11.59 -8.54 18.88
C GLY A 8 12.17 -7.12 18.90
N ARG A 9 12.58 -6.60 20.07
CA ARG A 9 13.01 -5.21 20.22
C ARG A 9 14.45 -4.96 19.82
N TYR A 10 15.34 -5.93 19.99
CA TYR A 10 16.72 -5.90 19.47
C TYR A 10 17.17 -7.34 19.33
N ARG A 11 17.82 -7.71 18.21
CA ARG A 11 18.41 -9.05 18.18
C ARG A 11 19.49 -9.08 19.28
N ALA A 12 19.57 -10.17 20.04
CA ALA A 12 20.80 -10.51 20.76
C ALA A 12 22.02 -10.31 19.83
N THR A 13 21.85 -10.60 18.54
CA THR A 13 22.87 -10.43 17.49
C THR A 13 23.40 -9.01 17.28
N ASP A 14 22.63 -7.94 17.50
CA ASP A 14 23.15 -6.57 17.27
C ASP A 14 24.10 -6.17 18.41
N LEU A 15 23.73 -6.56 19.64
CA LEU A 15 24.58 -6.38 20.81
C LEU A 15 25.77 -7.34 20.77
N ASP A 16 25.56 -8.60 20.39
CA ASP A 16 26.63 -9.58 20.21
C ASP A 16 27.61 -9.13 19.13
N TYR A 17 27.11 -8.61 18.00
CA TYR A 17 27.94 -8.01 16.96
C TYR A 17 28.75 -6.84 17.52
N ALA A 18 28.12 -5.93 18.26
CA ALA A 18 28.81 -4.81 18.86
C ALA A 18 29.92 -5.25 19.84
N ILE A 19 29.63 -6.23 20.69
CA ILE A 19 30.60 -6.82 21.62
C ILE A 19 31.75 -7.49 20.85
N ASN A 20 31.44 -8.36 19.89
CA ASN A 20 32.43 -9.15 19.15
C ASN A 20 33.29 -8.30 18.20
N ASN A 21 32.82 -7.10 17.80
CA ASN A 21 33.52 -6.22 16.88
C ASN A 21 33.94 -4.89 17.53
N PHE A 22 33.98 -4.84 18.87
CA PHE A 22 34.41 -3.69 19.67
C PHE A 22 33.73 -2.37 19.25
N LYS A 23 32.43 -2.43 18.92
CA LYS A 23 31.64 -1.24 18.62
C LYS A 23 31.18 -0.56 19.92
N PRO A 24 31.06 0.77 19.95
CA PRO A 24 30.59 1.49 21.13
C PRO A 24 29.21 1.01 21.58
N ILE A 25 29.05 0.83 22.90
CA ILE A 25 27.78 0.51 23.55
C ILE A 25 27.56 1.57 24.64
N THR A 26 26.49 2.34 24.51
CA THR A 26 26.05 3.26 25.56
C THR A 26 25.14 2.51 26.53
N ILE A 27 25.43 2.62 27.81
CA ILE A 27 24.70 1.96 28.89
C ILE A 27 24.05 3.04 29.75
N GLN A 28 22.72 2.96 29.91
CA GLN A 28 21.98 3.83 30.82
C GLN A 28 21.24 2.95 31.83
N VAL A 29 21.50 3.18 33.12
CA VAL A 29 20.85 2.49 34.23
C VAL A 29 19.94 3.47 34.94
N PHE A 30 18.67 3.12 35.13
CA PHE A 30 17.68 4.03 35.73
C PHE A 30 16.57 3.27 36.44
N ARG A 31 15.87 3.97 37.33
CA ARG A 31 14.69 3.48 38.04
C ARG A 31 13.45 4.21 37.54
N ARG A 32 12.32 3.52 37.40
CA ARG A 32 11.05 4.15 37.01
C ARG A 32 10.24 4.41 38.28
N GLU A 33 9.98 5.67 38.60
CA GLU A 33 9.27 6.07 39.83
C GLU A 33 7.92 5.35 40.04
N HIS A 34 7.18 5.09 38.95
CA HIS A 34 5.84 4.50 39.00
C HIS A 34 5.79 2.97 38.87
N LYS A 35 6.92 2.26 38.77
CA LYS A 35 6.98 0.79 38.76
C LYS A 35 7.87 0.35 39.90
N GLN A 36 7.30 -0.33 40.90
CA GLN A 36 7.99 -0.86 42.09
C GLN A 36 9.42 -1.31 41.78
N ASP A 37 10.34 -0.94 42.69
CA ASP A 37 11.80 -1.19 42.86
C ASP A 37 12.62 -1.94 41.78
N ASN A 38 12.27 -1.82 40.51
CA ASN A 38 12.98 -2.47 39.42
C ASN A 38 14.00 -1.51 38.82
N TRP A 39 15.25 -1.97 38.72
CA TRP A 39 16.29 -1.32 37.95
C TRP A 39 16.14 -1.69 36.47
N TYR A 40 16.24 -0.70 35.60
CA TYR A 40 16.18 -0.86 34.16
C TYR A 40 17.53 -0.52 33.56
N VAL A 41 17.95 -1.32 32.58
CA VAL A 41 19.15 -1.07 31.78
C VAL A 41 18.74 -0.85 30.33
N HIS A 42 19.09 0.29 29.77
CA HIS A 42 19.04 0.55 28.34
C HIS A 42 20.45 0.39 27.75
N LEU A 43 20.54 -0.42 26.71
CA LEU A 43 21.74 -0.60 25.91
C LEU A 43 21.45 -0.02 24.53
N ALA A 44 22.28 0.91 24.09
CA ALA A 44 22.24 1.47 22.75
C ALA A 44 23.57 1.19 22.05
N THR A 45 23.51 0.77 20.80
CA THR A 45 24.70 0.45 20.01
C THR A 45 24.48 0.71 18.53
N TYR A 46 25.53 0.50 17.73
CA TYR A 46 25.52 0.61 16.29
C TYR A 46 24.62 -0.47 15.67
N ILE A 47 23.71 -0.04 14.79
CA ILE A 47 22.90 -0.97 13.99
C ILE A 47 23.72 -1.30 12.74
N GLN A 48 24.03 -2.58 12.57
CA GLN A 48 24.72 -3.05 11.36
C GLN A 48 23.87 -2.75 10.12
N GLU A 49 24.49 -2.17 9.09
CA GLU A 49 23.88 -2.11 7.77
C GLU A 49 23.86 -3.50 7.14
N ILE A 50 22.66 -4.02 6.88
CA ILE A 50 22.46 -5.30 6.23
C ILE A 50 22.28 -5.04 4.74
N PRO A 51 23.06 -5.71 3.86
CA PRO A 51 22.90 -5.55 2.42
C PRO A 51 21.52 -5.99 1.98
N VAL A 52 20.99 -5.32 0.95
CA VAL A 52 19.72 -5.70 0.34
C VAL A 52 19.95 -6.94 -0.52
N VAL A 53 19.34 -8.06 -0.13
CA VAL A 53 19.45 -9.36 -0.80
C VAL A 53 18.16 -9.77 -1.49
N TYR A 54 17.01 -9.41 -0.93
CA TYR A 54 15.70 -9.67 -1.53
C TYR A 54 15.26 -8.45 -2.32
N THR A 55 15.24 -8.58 -3.64
CA THR A 55 15.05 -7.46 -4.57
C THR A 55 13.91 -7.73 -5.53
N ARG A 56 13.50 -6.71 -6.28
CA ARG A 56 12.44 -6.83 -7.27
C ARG A 56 12.74 -7.78 -8.43
N LYS A 57 13.98 -8.29 -8.54
CA LYS A 57 14.38 -9.27 -9.57
C LYS A 57 13.55 -10.54 -9.50
N ASN A 58 13.15 -10.96 -8.29
CA ASN A 58 12.32 -12.14 -8.05
C ASN A 58 10.83 -11.80 -7.91
N GLY A 59 10.40 -10.61 -8.32
CA GLY A 59 9.03 -10.14 -8.13
C GLY A 59 8.89 -9.19 -6.94
N CYS A 60 7.65 -8.89 -6.56
CA CYS A 60 7.35 -7.90 -5.53
C CYS A 60 6.05 -8.19 -4.79
N LEU A 61 6.08 -8.06 -3.47
CA LEU A 61 4.90 -7.99 -2.60
C LEU A 61 4.38 -6.55 -2.56
N GLY A 62 3.30 -6.28 -3.27
CA GLY A 62 2.56 -5.04 -3.12
C GLY A 62 1.68 -5.06 -1.87
N ILE A 63 1.68 -3.95 -1.13
CA ILE A 63 0.94 -3.79 0.12
C ILE A 63 0.00 -2.58 0.03
N ASP A 64 -1.29 -2.82 0.24
CA ASP A 64 -2.29 -1.77 0.42
C ASP A 64 -2.73 -1.72 1.89
N PHE A 65 -2.68 -0.52 2.48
CA PHE A 65 -2.99 -0.32 3.90
C PHE A 65 -4.40 0.24 4.04
N ASN A 66 -5.32 -0.57 4.54
CA ASN A 66 -6.70 -0.18 4.83
C ASN A 66 -6.89 0.02 6.34
N ALA A 67 -8.02 0.61 6.75
CA ALA A 67 -8.29 0.97 8.16
C ALA A 67 -8.42 -0.24 9.10
N GLU A 68 -8.77 -1.41 8.57
CA GLU A 68 -9.06 -2.63 9.35
C GLU A 68 -8.32 -3.86 8.82
N SER A 69 -7.52 -3.70 7.76
CA SER A 69 -6.76 -4.79 7.14
C SER A 69 -5.53 -4.28 6.40
N ILE A 70 -4.57 -5.17 6.20
CA ILE A 70 -3.46 -4.99 5.26
C ILE A 70 -3.67 -5.99 4.14
N SER A 71 -3.83 -5.49 2.92
CA SER A 71 -3.94 -6.34 1.74
C SER A 71 -2.56 -6.55 1.12
N VAL A 72 -2.26 -7.79 0.77
CA VAL A 72 -0.97 -8.25 0.27
C VAL A 72 -1.18 -8.95 -1.06
N ALA A 73 -0.35 -8.62 -2.05
CA ALA A 73 -0.33 -9.30 -3.33
C ALA A 73 1.11 -9.53 -3.79
N TYR A 74 1.51 -10.80 -3.93
CA TYR A 74 2.76 -11.15 -4.56
C TYR A 74 2.58 -11.20 -6.08
N VAL A 75 3.44 -10.45 -6.75
CA VAL A 75 3.51 -10.35 -8.20
C VAL A 75 4.89 -10.82 -8.63
N LYS A 76 4.93 -11.87 -9.47
CA LYS A 76 6.17 -12.32 -10.10
C LYS A 76 6.76 -11.25 -11.02
N TRP A 77 8.03 -11.43 -11.39
CA TRP A 77 8.74 -10.53 -12.31
C TRP A 77 8.05 -10.38 -13.69
N ASP A 78 7.31 -11.39 -14.12
CA ASP A 78 6.51 -11.41 -15.37
C ASP A 78 5.15 -10.67 -15.22
N GLY A 79 4.80 -10.25 -14.01
CA GLY A 79 3.56 -9.56 -13.69
C GLY A 79 2.40 -10.48 -13.29
N ASN A 80 2.59 -11.80 -13.29
CA ASN A 80 1.56 -12.73 -12.85
C ASN A 80 1.44 -12.74 -11.32
N ILE A 81 0.22 -12.98 -10.85
CA ILE A 81 -0.09 -13.11 -9.43
C ILE A 81 0.20 -14.55 -9.02
N GLU A 82 0.83 -14.73 -7.87
CA GLU A 82 1.04 -16.06 -7.29
C GLU A 82 0.55 -16.16 -5.83
N TYR A 83 0.45 -15.04 -5.12
CA TYR A 83 -0.07 -15.04 -3.75
C TYR A 83 -0.90 -13.79 -3.46
N LEU A 84 -1.95 -13.98 -2.67
CA LEU A 84 -2.87 -12.93 -2.23
C LEU A 84 -3.27 -13.23 -0.79
N GLU A 85 -3.23 -12.21 0.06
CA GLU A 85 -3.66 -12.32 1.45
C GLU A 85 -4.28 -11.01 1.92
N GLU A 86 -5.31 -11.10 2.74
CA GLU A 86 -5.81 -9.97 3.51
C GLU A 86 -5.60 -10.27 4.99
N ILE A 87 -4.78 -9.46 5.65
CA ILE A 87 -4.43 -9.62 7.07
C ILE A 87 -5.30 -8.65 7.87
N PRO A 88 -6.39 -9.12 8.51
CA PRO A 88 -7.26 -8.26 9.28
C PRO A 88 -6.61 -7.85 10.60
N TYR A 89 -6.93 -6.65 11.08
CA TYR A 89 -6.53 -6.19 12.41
C TYR A 89 -7.63 -5.32 13.04
N LYS A 90 -7.66 -5.26 14.38
CA LYS A 90 -8.65 -4.49 15.14
C LYS A 90 -7.99 -3.70 16.24
N TRP A 91 -8.36 -2.41 16.36
CA TRP A 91 -7.83 -1.49 17.37
C TRP A 91 -8.74 -1.28 18.58
N LYS A 92 -9.97 -1.79 18.53
CA LYS A 92 -10.97 -1.59 19.58
C LYS A 92 -10.44 -2.15 20.91
N ASN A 93 -10.55 -1.34 21.96
CA ASN A 93 -10.11 -1.66 23.33
C ASN A 93 -8.60 -1.96 23.48
N GLN A 94 -7.76 -1.50 22.54
CA GLN A 94 -6.30 -1.64 22.64
C GLN A 94 -5.62 -0.33 23.00
N THR A 95 -4.64 -0.41 23.90
CA THR A 95 -3.69 0.68 24.20
C THR A 95 -2.76 0.92 23.01
N THR A 96 -2.16 2.12 22.92
CA THR A 96 -1.17 2.45 21.87
C THR A 96 -0.03 1.41 21.81
N GLY A 97 0.45 0.93 22.95
CA GLY A 97 1.50 -0.10 23.01
C GLY A 97 1.06 -1.45 22.44
N GLN A 98 -0.18 -1.89 22.72
CA GLN A 98 -0.74 -3.12 22.15
C GLN A 98 -0.95 -3.00 20.64
N ARG A 99 -1.37 -1.83 20.15
CA ARG A 99 -1.52 -1.57 18.71
C ARG A 99 -0.17 -1.65 18.00
N GLN A 100 0.86 -1.02 18.57
CA GLN A 100 2.23 -1.10 18.06
C GLN A 100 2.75 -2.54 18.02
N ALA A 101 2.54 -3.31 19.09
CA ALA A 101 2.94 -4.72 19.12
C ALA A 101 2.23 -5.55 18.04
N SER A 102 0.91 -5.40 17.93
CA SER A 102 0.10 -6.10 16.91
C SER A 102 0.56 -5.75 15.49
N MET A 103 0.78 -4.46 15.21
CA MET A 103 1.27 -4.02 13.90
C MET A 103 2.65 -4.57 13.58
N ARG A 104 3.56 -4.63 14.57
CA ARG A 104 4.90 -5.23 14.40
C ARG A 104 4.82 -6.72 14.08
N ASN A 105 3.85 -7.44 14.66
CA ASN A 105 3.63 -8.85 14.34
C ASN A 105 3.15 -9.02 12.90
N ILE A 106 2.22 -8.19 12.43
CA ILE A 106 1.76 -8.19 11.04
C ILE A 106 2.90 -7.87 10.08
N VAL A 107 3.70 -6.84 10.38
CA VAL A 107 4.89 -6.50 9.58
C VAL A 107 5.91 -7.64 9.57
N CYS A 108 6.07 -8.36 10.68
CA CYS A 108 6.92 -9.55 10.73
C CYS A 108 6.40 -10.64 9.78
N GLN A 109 5.10 -10.88 9.73
CA GLN A 109 4.47 -11.79 8.77
C GLN A 109 4.73 -11.35 7.32
N VAL A 110 4.51 -10.07 6.99
CA VAL A 110 4.74 -9.53 5.65
C VAL A 110 6.20 -9.67 5.22
N VAL A 111 7.16 -9.38 6.10
CA VAL A 111 8.58 -9.53 5.78
C VAL A 111 8.97 -11.01 5.61
N LYS A 112 8.42 -11.92 6.42
CA LYS A 112 8.62 -13.36 6.22
C LYS A 112 8.10 -13.86 4.88
N LEU A 113 6.97 -13.31 4.39
CA LEU A 113 6.51 -13.60 3.03
C LEU A 113 7.51 -13.11 1.99
N ALA A 114 8.12 -11.93 2.18
CA ALA A 114 9.13 -11.41 1.26
C ALA A 114 10.40 -12.25 1.26
N GLU A 115 10.83 -12.76 2.41
CA GLU A 115 11.93 -13.73 2.51
C GLU A 115 11.57 -15.04 1.81
N PHE A 116 10.36 -15.56 2.01
CA PHE A 116 9.89 -16.79 1.38
C PHE A 116 9.84 -16.70 -0.15
N PHE A 117 9.34 -15.60 -0.70
CA PHE A 117 9.32 -15.34 -2.15
C PHE A 117 10.63 -14.72 -2.68
N GLU A 118 11.61 -14.51 -1.81
CA GLU A 118 12.88 -13.84 -2.10
C GLU A 118 12.76 -12.50 -2.83
N CYS A 119 11.71 -11.73 -2.53
CA CYS A 119 11.27 -10.60 -3.34
C CYS A 119 11.34 -9.25 -2.64
N ALA A 120 11.17 -8.15 -3.38
CA ALA A 120 11.00 -6.82 -2.81
C ALA A 120 9.61 -6.63 -2.18
N ILE A 121 9.46 -5.62 -1.32
CA ILE A 121 8.17 -5.13 -0.83
C ILE A 121 7.89 -3.75 -1.43
N ALA A 122 6.66 -3.51 -1.87
CA ALA A 122 6.21 -2.22 -2.36
C ALA A 122 5.07 -1.65 -1.51
N ILE A 123 5.21 -0.37 -1.16
CA ILE A 123 4.20 0.41 -0.45
C ILE A 123 3.95 1.73 -1.17
N GLU A 124 2.79 2.33 -0.94
CA GLU A 124 2.53 3.69 -1.42
C GLU A 124 3.39 4.74 -0.71
N SER A 125 3.91 5.68 -1.51
CA SER A 125 4.44 6.96 -1.05
C SER A 125 3.28 7.87 -0.68
N LEU A 126 2.69 7.71 0.51
CA LEU A 126 1.70 8.68 0.99
C LEU A 126 2.45 9.88 1.59
N ASP A 127 2.35 11.02 0.91
CA ASP A 127 2.63 12.33 1.50
C ASP A 127 1.41 12.78 2.31
N PHE A 128 1.55 12.80 3.64
CA PHE A 128 0.47 13.21 4.54
C PHE A 128 0.19 14.72 4.56
N THR A 129 0.99 15.52 3.84
CA THR A 129 0.77 16.97 3.73
C THR A 129 -0.54 17.32 3.03
N LEU A 130 -1.10 16.43 2.20
CA LEU A 130 -2.26 16.72 1.35
C LEU A 130 -3.62 16.25 1.88
N LYS A 131 -3.69 15.50 2.99
CA LYS A 131 -4.98 15.07 3.60
C LYS A 131 -5.52 16.01 4.67
N LYS A 132 -5.03 17.25 4.76
CA LYS A 132 -5.63 18.30 5.59
C LYS A 132 -6.59 19.17 4.76
N SER A 133 -7.80 18.69 4.46
CA SER A 133 -8.85 19.63 4.08
C SER A 133 -10.28 19.11 4.29
N LYS A 134 -10.97 19.80 5.20
CA LYS A 134 -12.43 19.97 5.37
C LYS A 134 -13.22 18.95 6.20
N MET A 135 -13.31 19.30 7.48
CA MET A 135 -14.52 19.48 8.33
C MET A 135 -15.47 18.32 8.70
N SER A 136 -15.71 18.26 10.02
CA SER A 136 -16.87 17.79 10.82
C SER A 136 -17.31 16.31 10.80
N GLU A 137 -17.00 15.63 11.93
CA GLU A 137 -17.80 14.67 12.72
C GLU A 137 -16.79 14.00 13.67
N GLU A 138 -16.93 14.17 14.99
CA GLU A 138 -15.92 13.76 16.00
C GLU A 138 -15.49 12.29 15.89
N SER A 139 -16.39 11.40 15.44
CA SER A 139 -16.11 9.99 15.16
C SER A 139 -15.26 9.75 13.91
N LYS A 140 -15.42 10.56 12.86
CA LYS A 140 -14.57 10.53 11.65
C LYS A 140 -13.17 11.03 11.93
N VAL A 141 -13.06 12.12 12.70
CA VAL A 141 -11.75 12.67 13.11
C VAL A 141 -10.99 11.65 13.94
N TYR A 142 -11.67 10.98 14.88
CA TYR A 142 -11.09 9.90 15.66
C TYR A 142 -10.65 8.71 14.79
N ASN A 143 -11.51 8.24 13.88
CA ASN A 143 -11.18 7.14 12.97
C ASN A 143 -10.05 7.49 11.99
N GLU A 144 -9.99 8.73 11.52
CA GLU A 144 -8.89 9.21 10.68
C GLU A 144 -7.59 9.35 11.47
N MET A 145 -7.65 9.84 12.72
CA MET A 145 -6.49 9.87 13.61
C MET A 145 -5.96 8.46 13.89
N LEU A 146 -6.86 7.50 14.15
CA LEU A 146 -6.49 6.09 14.29
C LEU A 146 -5.88 5.53 13.01
N SER A 147 -6.45 5.86 11.84
CA SER A 147 -5.92 5.46 10.55
C SER A 147 -4.53 6.04 10.30
N ASN A 148 -4.32 7.32 10.59
CA ASN A 148 -3.03 7.99 10.46
C ASN A 148 -1.99 7.44 11.42
N LEU A 149 -2.36 7.19 12.69
CA LEU A 149 -1.51 6.54 13.67
C LEU A 149 -1.11 5.13 13.21
N SER A 150 -2.06 4.35 12.73
CA SER A 150 -1.82 2.98 12.27
C SER A 150 -0.92 2.96 11.04
N THR A 151 -1.13 3.90 10.12
CA THR A 151 -0.28 4.07 8.93
C THR A 151 1.14 4.47 9.32
N GLY A 152 1.30 5.36 10.32
CA GLY A 152 2.60 5.75 10.87
C GLY A 152 3.34 4.58 11.51
N ILE A 153 2.66 3.84 12.41
CA ILE A 153 3.20 2.65 13.06
C ILE A 153 3.61 1.60 12.03
N PHE A 154 2.75 1.34 11.02
CA PHE A 154 3.06 0.41 9.94
C PHE A 154 4.31 0.83 9.18
N ARG A 155 4.43 2.10 8.78
CA ARG A 155 5.58 2.63 8.03
C ARG A 155 6.89 2.50 8.77
N GLU A 156 6.92 2.89 10.04
CA GLU A 156 8.12 2.78 10.85
C GLU A 156 8.51 1.31 11.04
N ALA A 157 7.54 0.45 11.32
CA ALA A 157 7.76 -0.96 11.50
C ALA A 157 8.27 -1.62 10.21
N ILE A 158 7.63 -1.40 9.05
CA ILE A 158 8.02 -2.02 7.78
C ILE A 158 9.39 -1.52 7.32
N LEU A 159 9.68 -0.22 7.45
CA LEU A 159 10.99 0.34 7.11
C LEU A 159 12.10 -0.27 7.97
N SER A 160 11.89 -0.31 9.30
CA SER A 160 12.83 -0.91 10.23
C SER A 160 13.04 -2.40 9.92
N ARG A 161 11.96 -3.14 9.68
CA ARG A 161 12.02 -4.58 9.44
C ARG A 161 12.66 -4.92 8.09
N CYS A 162 12.33 -4.20 7.01
CA CYS A 162 12.97 -4.42 5.71
C CYS A 162 14.49 -4.21 5.78
N ARG A 163 14.93 -3.11 6.42
CA ARG A 163 16.36 -2.84 6.65
C ARG A 163 17.04 -3.95 7.44
N ARG A 164 16.37 -4.47 8.49
CA ARG A 164 16.90 -5.54 9.35
C ARG A 164 16.99 -6.92 8.69
N PHE A 165 16.31 -7.11 7.56
CA PHE A 165 16.23 -8.41 6.87
C PHE A 165 16.74 -8.35 5.43
N GLY A 166 17.35 -7.23 5.02
CA GLY A 166 17.88 -7.08 3.67
C GLY A 166 16.80 -7.13 2.59
N VAL A 167 15.57 -6.72 2.89
CA VAL A 167 14.47 -6.64 1.93
C VAL A 167 14.42 -5.26 1.29
N GLU A 168 14.39 -5.20 -0.04
CA GLU A 168 14.21 -3.96 -0.79
C GLU A 168 12.81 -3.41 -0.52
N LEU A 169 12.73 -2.20 0.03
CA LEU A 169 11.47 -1.49 0.22
C LEU A 169 11.30 -0.41 -0.85
N ILE A 170 10.37 -0.63 -1.77
CA ILE A 170 10.08 0.26 -2.89
C ILE A 170 8.88 1.14 -2.53
N LYS A 171 9.05 2.45 -2.67
CA LYS A 171 7.95 3.40 -2.59
C LYS A 171 7.42 3.69 -3.99
N VAL A 172 6.14 3.49 -4.21
CA VAL A 172 5.49 3.80 -5.49
C VAL A 172 4.58 5.01 -5.37
N ASN A 173 4.38 5.73 -6.47
CA ASN A 173 3.37 6.80 -6.52
C ASN A 173 1.97 6.18 -6.25
N PRO A 174 1.13 6.76 -5.36
CA PRO A 174 -0.22 6.26 -5.08
C PRO A 174 -1.28 6.58 -6.14
N ALA A 175 -0.92 7.35 -7.19
CA ALA A 175 -1.88 7.84 -8.17
C ALA A 175 -2.72 6.70 -8.77
N PHE A 176 -4.04 6.78 -8.51
CA PHE A 176 -5.07 5.90 -9.05
C PHE A 176 -4.93 4.40 -8.74
N THR A 177 -4.07 3.99 -7.81
CA THR A 177 -3.86 2.56 -7.45
C THR A 177 -5.18 1.84 -7.16
N SER A 178 -6.04 2.43 -6.33
CA SER A 178 -7.35 1.87 -6.02
C SER A 178 -8.26 1.81 -7.25
N VAL A 179 -8.35 2.87 -8.05
CA VAL A 179 -9.25 2.92 -9.22
C VAL A 179 -8.81 1.90 -10.28
N ILE A 180 -7.51 1.84 -10.56
CA ILE A 180 -6.90 0.84 -11.46
C ILE A 180 -7.22 -0.56 -10.95
N GLY A 181 -6.99 -0.83 -9.66
CA GLY A 181 -7.25 -2.14 -9.05
C GLY A 181 -8.70 -2.57 -9.23
N MET A 182 -9.64 -1.66 -8.92
CA MET A 182 -11.07 -1.93 -9.04
C MET A 182 -11.49 -2.23 -10.48
N ILE A 183 -10.94 -1.55 -11.47
CA ILE A 183 -11.35 -1.71 -12.88
C ILE A 183 -10.63 -2.89 -13.55
N ASN A 184 -9.32 -3.03 -13.36
CA ASN A 184 -8.52 -4.03 -14.07
C ASN A 184 -8.56 -5.40 -13.39
N TYR A 185 -8.73 -5.47 -12.06
CA TYR A 185 -8.39 -6.68 -11.31
C TYR A 185 -9.47 -7.24 -10.38
N MET A 186 -10.38 -6.41 -9.83
CA MET A 186 -11.43 -6.93 -8.94
C MET A 186 -12.29 -7.99 -9.62
N ALA A 187 -12.91 -7.65 -10.76
CA ALA A 187 -13.77 -8.59 -11.48
C ALA A 187 -12.97 -9.74 -12.10
N LYS A 188 -11.75 -9.45 -12.59
CA LYS A 188 -10.90 -10.42 -13.29
C LYS A 188 -10.45 -11.57 -12.38
N TYR A 189 -10.10 -11.26 -11.13
CA TYR A 189 -9.53 -12.21 -10.18
C TYR A 189 -10.38 -12.42 -8.93
N GLY A 190 -11.60 -11.88 -8.88
CA GLY A 190 -12.48 -12.00 -7.71
C GLY A 190 -11.97 -11.29 -6.45
N LEU A 191 -11.23 -10.19 -6.60
CA LEU A 191 -10.54 -9.53 -5.49
C LEU A 191 -11.42 -8.50 -4.80
N ASN A 192 -11.17 -8.29 -3.50
CA ASN A 192 -11.63 -7.07 -2.83
C ASN A 192 -10.81 -5.85 -3.29
N SER A 193 -11.30 -4.64 -3.01
CA SER A 193 -10.67 -3.42 -3.51
C SER A 193 -9.24 -3.19 -3.01
N GLY A 194 -8.94 -3.64 -1.77
CA GLY A 194 -7.63 -3.46 -1.16
C GLY A 194 -6.60 -4.38 -1.80
N THR A 195 -6.92 -5.66 -1.92
CA THR A 195 -6.07 -6.65 -2.59
C THR A 195 -5.84 -6.31 -4.07
N ALA A 196 -6.85 -5.77 -4.74
CA ALA A 196 -6.69 -5.27 -6.10
C ALA A 196 -5.76 -4.04 -6.18
N ALA A 197 -5.77 -3.16 -5.17
CA ALA A 197 -4.84 -2.04 -5.09
C ALA A 197 -3.41 -2.51 -4.75
N ALA A 198 -3.27 -3.47 -3.84
CA ALA A 198 -2.00 -4.11 -3.50
C ALA A 198 -1.33 -4.72 -4.75
N LEU A 199 -2.11 -5.39 -5.60
CA LEU A 199 -1.63 -5.89 -6.89
C LEU A 199 -1.09 -4.78 -7.80
N VAL A 200 -1.79 -3.66 -7.91
CA VAL A 200 -1.32 -2.50 -8.70
C VAL A 200 -0.01 -1.94 -8.13
N ILE A 201 0.11 -1.87 -6.80
CA ILE A 201 1.32 -1.40 -6.11
C ILE A 201 2.51 -2.31 -6.43
N GLY A 202 2.34 -3.63 -6.35
CA GLY A 202 3.38 -4.61 -6.69
C GLY A 202 3.79 -4.52 -8.16
N ARG A 203 2.82 -4.50 -9.08
CA ARG A 203 3.08 -4.35 -10.53
C ARG A 203 3.79 -3.04 -10.87
N ARG A 204 3.42 -1.94 -10.22
CA ARG A 204 4.05 -0.62 -10.41
C ARG A 204 5.51 -0.61 -9.93
N ALA A 205 5.82 -1.29 -8.84
CA ALA A 205 7.21 -1.43 -8.36
C ALA A 205 8.09 -2.22 -9.33
N LEU A 206 7.50 -3.16 -10.07
CA LEU A 206 8.11 -3.90 -11.17
C LEU A 206 8.14 -3.12 -12.50
N LYS A 207 7.73 -1.84 -12.50
CA LYS A 207 7.65 -0.97 -13.69
C LYS A 207 6.72 -1.49 -14.79
N LEU A 208 5.72 -2.29 -14.42
CA LEU A 208 4.69 -2.75 -15.35
C LEU A 208 3.63 -1.66 -15.53
N SER A 209 3.22 -1.44 -16.78
CA SER A 209 2.20 -0.44 -17.12
C SER A 209 0.79 -0.95 -16.81
N GLU A 210 -0.02 -0.06 -16.25
CA GLU A 210 -1.42 -0.28 -15.91
C GLU A 210 -2.30 0.51 -16.88
N LYS A 211 -2.46 -0.03 -18.09
CA LYS A 211 -3.26 0.60 -19.13
C LYS A 211 -4.74 0.58 -18.77
N ILE A 212 -5.43 1.64 -19.16
CA ILE A 212 -6.88 1.71 -19.08
C ILE A 212 -7.51 0.75 -20.11
N PRO A 213 -8.64 0.10 -19.79
CA PRO A 213 -9.38 -0.70 -20.78
C PRO A 213 -9.73 0.10 -22.03
N GLN A 214 -9.53 -0.49 -23.20
CA GLN A 214 -9.71 0.19 -24.50
C GLN A 214 -11.08 0.84 -24.66
N CYS A 215 -12.14 0.19 -24.17
CA CYS A 215 -13.50 0.70 -24.26
C CYS A 215 -13.75 1.96 -23.41
N LEU A 216 -12.83 2.34 -22.50
CA LEU A 216 -12.91 3.59 -21.74
C LEU A 216 -12.08 4.72 -22.36
N LEU A 217 -11.23 4.45 -23.35
CA LEU A 217 -10.46 5.47 -24.08
C LEU A 217 -11.35 6.27 -25.02
N ARG A 218 -10.98 7.53 -25.27
CA ARG A 218 -11.63 8.41 -26.25
C ARG A 218 -10.69 8.75 -27.42
N PRO A 219 -11.14 9.24 -28.59
CA PRO A 219 -10.30 9.49 -29.75
C PRO A 219 -9.48 10.75 -29.49
N GLU A 220 -9.96 11.67 -28.65
CA GLU A 220 -9.18 12.82 -28.17
C GLU A 220 -8.13 12.43 -27.13
N ASP A 221 -8.06 11.15 -26.73
CA ASP A 221 -7.05 10.63 -25.81
C ASP A 221 -5.80 10.11 -26.56
N VAL A 222 -5.81 10.09 -27.90
CA VAL A 222 -4.63 9.83 -28.73
C VAL A 222 -3.58 10.91 -28.40
N ASN A 223 -2.44 10.51 -27.83
CA ASN A 223 -1.34 11.35 -27.32
C ASN A 223 -1.42 11.82 -25.86
N LYS A 224 -2.44 11.43 -25.08
CA LYS A 224 -2.47 11.72 -23.64
C LYS A 224 -1.78 10.61 -22.83
N HIS A 225 -1.13 11.02 -21.75
CA HIS A 225 -0.56 10.09 -20.78
C HIS A 225 -1.66 9.30 -20.05
N ASP A 226 -1.42 8.01 -19.75
CA ASP A 226 -2.39 7.10 -19.11
C ASP A 226 -3.05 7.68 -17.85
N TRP A 227 -2.29 8.44 -17.06
CA TRP A 227 -2.82 9.07 -15.84
C TRP A 227 -3.91 10.10 -16.09
N SER A 228 -3.93 10.75 -17.27
CA SER A 228 -5.02 11.63 -17.66
C SER A 228 -6.32 10.85 -17.86
N HIS A 229 -6.23 9.64 -18.42
CA HIS A 229 -7.39 8.75 -18.60
C HIS A 229 -7.91 8.26 -17.25
N TRP A 230 -7.00 7.79 -16.39
CA TRP A 230 -7.36 7.37 -15.04
C TRP A 230 -7.93 8.50 -14.19
N ARG A 231 -7.42 9.74 -14.34
CA ARG A 231 -7.98 10.92 -13.67
C ARG A 231 -9.42 11.16 -14.07
N ARG A 232 -9.76 11.05 -15.36
CA ARG A 232 -11.14 11.18 -15.83
C ARG A 232 -12.06 10.15 -15.19
N VAL A 233 -11.65 8.88 -15.22
CA VAL A 233 -12.47 7.81 -14.64
C VAL A 233 -12.64 8.00 -13.14
N ALA A 234 -11.57 8.36 -12.42
CA ALA A 234 -11.62 8.66 -11.00
C ALA A 234 -12.55 9.83 -10.68
N SER A 235 -12.51 10.91 -11.48
CA SER A 235 -13.40 12.06 -11.34
C SER A 235 -14.86 11.68 -11.56
N PHE A 236 -15.16 10.84 -12.57
CA PHE A 236 -16.52 10.35 -12.82
C PHE A 236 -17.04 9.50 -11.66
N ILE A 237 -16.25 8.54 -11.17
CA ILE A 237 -16.60 7.71 -10.01
C ILE A 237 -16.94 8.60 -8.80
N LYS A 238 -16.13 9.63 -8.56
CA LYS A 238 -16.34 10.58 -7.46
C LYS A 238 -17.61 11.42 -7.66
N LEU A 239 -17.82 11.95 -8.85
CA LEU A 239 -18.97 12.80 -9.19
C LEU A 239 -20.29 12.04 -9.01
N HIS A 240 -20.36 10.81 -9.53
CA HIS A 240 -21.56 9.97 -9.48
C HIS A 240 -21.67 9.13 -8.20
N ARG A 241 -20.75 9.31 -7.23
CA ARG A 241 -20.72 8.61 -5.94
C ARG A 241 -20.82 7.08 -6.09
N ILE A 242 -20.15 6.53 -7.12
CA ILE A 242 -20.17 5.11 -7.41
C ILE A 242 -19.47 4.36 -6.27
N ARG A 243 -20.17 3.39 -5.68
CA ARG A 243 -19.64 2.58 -4.59
C ARG A 243 -18.60 1.59 -5.14
N ARG A 244 -17.58 1.30 -4.34
CA ARG A 244 -16.53 0.32 -4.69
C ARG A 244 -17.11 -1.04 -5.09
N THR A 245 -18.18 -1.48 -4.42
CA THR A 245 -18.88 -2.74 -4.73
C THR A 245 -19.50 -2.77 -6.12
N GLN A 246 -19.96 -1.63 -6.63
CA GLN A 246 -20.53 -1.54 -7.98
C GLN A 246 -19.46 -1.71 -9.07
N LEU A 247 -18.19 -1.42 -8.75
CA LEU A 247 -17.08 -1.56 -9.69
C LEU A 247 -16.67 -3.02 -9.94
N PHE A 248 -17.23 -3.98 -9.20
CA PHE A 248 -17.17 -5.39 -9.60
C PHE A 248 -17.86 -5.60 -10.97
N GLN A 249 -18.90 -4.80 -11.27
CA GLN A 249 -19.51 -4.70 -12.59
C GLN A 249 -19.19 -3.32 -13.21
N TRP A 250 -17.91 -2.93 -13.23
CA TRP A 250 -17.51 -1.58 -13.61
C TRP A 250 -18.03 -1.14 -14.99
N ARG A 251 -18.22 -2.05 -15.95
CA ARG A 251 -18.81 -1.69 -17.26
C ARG A 251 -20.19 -1.08 -17.11
N LYS A 252 -21.05 -1.69 -16.29
CA LYS A 252 -22.38 -1.17 -15.96
C LYS A 252 -22.29 0.10 -15.11
N ALA A 253 -21.40 0.11 -14.12
CA ALA A 253 -21.23 1.27 -13.24
C ALA A 253 -20.71 2.51 -13.98
N LEU A 254 -19.89 2.32 -15.01
CA LEU A 254 -19.31 3.37 -15.85
C LEU A 254 -20.03 3.50 -17.19
N GLU A 255 -21.27 3.02 -17.30
CA GLU A 255 -22.04 3.06 -18.55
C GLU A 255 -22.11 4.51 -19.07
N GLY A 256 -22.33 5.50 -18.22
CA GLY A 256 -22.30 6.92 -18.65
C GLY A 256 -20.97 7.38 -19.28
N ILE A 257 -19.83 6.78 -18.94
CA ILE A 257 -18.56 7.03 -19.65
C ILE A 257 -18.55 6.32 -21.00
N LEU A 258 -19.08 5.09 -21.06
CA LEU A 258 -19.10 4.23 -22.24
C LEU A 258 -20.13 4.70 -23.28
N THR A 259 -21.27 5.24 -22.86
CA THR A 259 -22.38 5.67 -23.72
C THR A 259 -22.25 7.11 -24.19
N HIS A 260 -21.38 7.92 -23.56
CA HIS A 260 -20.99 9.22 -24.11
C HIS A 260 -20.18 9.12 -25.43
N SER A 261 -19.95 7.92 -25.95
CA SER A 261 -20.01 7.59 -27.39
C SER A 261 -19.66 6.11 -27.64
N LEU A 262 -20.61 5.31 -28.13
CA LEU A 262 -20.24 4.34 -29.16
C LEU A 262 -19.87 5.15 -30.41
N TRP A 263 -18.60 5.47 -30.47
CA TRP A 263 -17.71 6.07 -31.46
C TRP A 263 -18.15 6.67 -32.82
N ALA A 264 -19.39 6.65 -33.33
CA ALA A 264 -19.62 7.08 -34.73
C ALA A 264 -21.05 7.41 -35.21
N GLU A 265 -22.01 7.80 -34.39
CA GLU A 265 -23.35 8.18 -34.91
C GLU A 265 -23.72 9.62 -34.52
N HIS A 266 -23.21 10.59 -35.30
CA HIS A 266 -23.85 11.88 -35.65
C HIS A 266 -22.86 12.91 -36.23
N GLN A 267 -21.60 12.55 -36.53
CA GLN A 267 -20.83 13.25 -37.57
C GLN A 267 -21.37 12.95 -38.98
N LEU A 268 -22.13 11.86 -39.14
CA LEU A 268 -22.83 11.49 -40.39
C LEU A 268 -24.13 12.27 -40.65
N SER A 269 -24.75 12.91 -39.66
CA SER A 269 -25.94 13.76 -39.93
C SER A 269 -25.59 15.18 -40.34
N VAL A 270 -24.37 15.64 -40.04
CA VAL A 270 -23.91 16.99 -40.40
C VAL A 270 -23.38 17.02 -41.84
N GLN A 271 -22.86 15.91 -42.37
CA GLN A 271 -22.51 15.82 -43.80
C GLN A 271 -23.72 15.63 -44.71
N VAL A 272 -24.74 14.85 -44.31
CA VAL A 272 -25.95 14.65 -45.13
C VAL A 272 -26.77 15.95 -45.27
N HIS A 273 -26.81 16.82 -44.26
CA HIS A 273 -27.49 18.13 -44.36
C HIS A 273 -26.71 19.20 -45.13
N ILE A 274 -25.42 18.99 -45.44
CA ILE A 274 -24.64 19.91 -46.28
C ILE A 274 -24.69 19.47 -47.75
N GLU A 275 -24.91 18.18 -48.02
CA GLU A 275 -25.06 17.66 -49.40
C GLU A 275 -26.49 17.70 -49.94
N THR A 276 -27.53 17.71 -49.10
CA THR A 276 -28.94 17.79 -49.54
C THR A 276 -29.55 19.17 -49.37
N GLY A 277 -28.80 20.22 -49.74
CA GLY A 277 -29.36 21.56 -49.88
C GLY A 277 -30.37 21.64 -51.03
N GLU A 278 -31.60 21.18 -50.77
CA GLU A 278 -32.85 21.60 -51.39
C GLU A 278 -33.80 22.13 -50.31
#